data_AF-A0A267GIL3-F1
#
_entry.id   AF-A0A267GIL3-F1
#
_cell.length_a   1.000
_cell.length_b   1.000
_cell.length_c   1.000
_cell.angle_alpha   90.00
_cell.angle_beta   90.00
_cell.angle_gamma   90.00
#
_symmetry.space_group_name_H-M   'P 1'
#
loop_
_entity.id
_entity.type
_entity.pdbx_description
1 polymer ?
#
loop_
_entity_poly.entity_id
_entity_poly.type
_entity_poly.pdbx_seq_one_letter_code
_entity_poly.pdbx_strand_id
1 'polypeptide(L)'
;MSTHRSAAAAAPNELDAETVGFLMEASRLSAEELRSLYAQFKASQPGGRTSDFMNYVSKSQSSSAQLRKKAHQFFDLFDRNKDRSISRDEVLSIMHSVFLTAKDRGVQLNRQPEDVCDEFFSKLDVDGNCEISEEEFVQGVLSEPDLLKILQNPEVMNTLSS
;
A
#
# COMPACT_ATOMS: atom_id res chain seq x y z
N MET A 1 -42.84 15.00 15.93
CA MET A 1 -42.30 16.35 16.18
C MET A 1 -40.81 16.17 16.44
N SER A 2 -39.96 15.91 15.44
CA SER A 2 -39.47 16.81 14.37
C SER A 2 -38.96 18.15 14.92
N THR A 3 -37.74 18.50 14.48
CA THR A 3 -36.87 19.68 14.75
C THR A 3 -35.80 19.42 15.83
N HIS A 4 -34.48 19.50 15.60
CA HIS A 4 -33.73 20.09 14.50
C HIS A 4 -32.38 19.37 14.33
N ARG A 5 -32.15 18.79 13.15
CA ARG A 5 -30.83 18.60 12.55
C ARG A 5 -30.31 19.99 12.21
N SER A 6 -29.13 20.40 12.71
CA SER A 6 -28.16 21.27 12.02
C SER A 6 -27.13 21.83 13.00
N ALA A 7 -25.87 21.44 12.82
CA ALA A 7 -24.74 22.36 12.76
C ALA A 7 -23.57 21.57 12.17
N ALA A 8 -23.58 21.42 10.84
CA ALA A 8 -22.37 21.22 10.08
C ALA A 8 -21.51 22.47 10.26
N ALA A 9 -20.65 22.47 11.29
CA ALA A 9 -19.55 23.42 11.37
C ALA A 9 -18.49 22.94 10.36
N ALA A 10 -18.68 23.31 9.11
CA ALA A 10 -17.66 23.22 8.08
C ALA A 10 -16.40 23.95 8.60
N ALA A 11 -15.35 23.20 8.90
CA ALA A 11 -14.05 23.77 9.19
C ALA A 11 -13.60 24.57 7.96
N PRO A 12 -13.32 25.88 8.09
CA PRO A 12 -12.97 26.71 6.95
C PRO A 12 -11.55 26.37 6.51
N ASN A 13 -11.34 26.04 5.23
CA ASN A 13 -10.09 26.20 4.47
C ASN A 13 -8.80 26.45 5.30
N GLU A 14 -8.33 25.48 6.09
CA GLU A 14 -7.11 25.62 6.91
C GLU A 14 -5.82 25.29 6.14
N LEU A 15 -5.95 25.08 4.82
CA LEU A 15 -4.85 25.01 3.86
C LEU A 15 -5.19 25.98 2.73
N ASP A 16 -4.57 27.16 2.73
CA ASP A 16 -4.67 28.10 1.62
C ASP A 16 -4.03 27.51 0.35
N ALA A 17 -4.38 28.08 -0.81
CA ALA A 17 -3.93 27.56 -2.10
C ALA A 17 -2.40 27.59 -2.27
N GLU A 18 -1.69 28.51 -1.62
CA GLU A 18 -0.23 28.61 -1.70
C GLU A 18 0.42 27.49 -0.88
N THR A 19 -0.07 27.23 0.34
CA THR A 19 0.38 26.12 1.18
C THR A 19 0.10 24.77 0.51
N VAL A 20 -1.06 24.60 -0.14
CA VAL A 20 -1.37 23.40 -0.92
C VAL A 20 -0.41 23.23 -2.09
N GLY A 21 -0.17 24.29 -2.86
CA GLY A 21 0.77 24.27 -3.98
C GLY A 21 2.20 23.92 -3.54
N PHE A 22 2.67 24.54 -2.45
CA PHE A 22 3.98 24.24 -1.87
C PHE A 22 4.10 22.78 -1.43
N LEU A 23 3.06 22.26 -0.76
CA LEU A 23 3.07 20.88 -0.30
C LEU A 23 3.01 19.88 -1.47
N MET A 24 2.24 20.16 -2.52
CA MET A 24 2.21 19.32 -3.72
C MET A 24 3.60 19.25 -4.38
N GLU A 25 4.28 20.39 -4.51
CA GLU A 25 5.63 20.46 -5.07
C GLU A 25 6.66 19.71 -4.19
N ALA A 26 6.58 19.88 -2.87
CA ALA A 26 7.53 19.29 -1.93
C ALA A 26 7.30 17.79 -1.68
N SER A 27 6.05 17.32 -1.75
CA SER A 27 5.68 15.94 -1.42
C SER A 27 5.32 15.07 -2.63
N ARG A 28 5.26 15.64 -3.84
CA ARG A 28 4.78 15.00 -5.08
C ARG A 28 3.38 14.38 -4.96
N LEU A 29 2.61 14.78 -3.94
CA LEU A 29 1.24 14.34 -3.76
C LEU A 29 0.30 15.12 -4.66
N SER A 30 -0.75 14.44 -5.13
CA SER A 30 -1.90 15.10 -5.74
C SER A 30 -2.70 15.90 -4.71
N ALA A 31 -3.50 16.86 -5.19
CA ALA A 31 -4.40 17.63 -4.33
C ALA A 31 -5.42 16.74 -3.59
N GLU A 32 -5.79 15.59 -4.17
CA GLU A 32 -6.72 14.64 -3.57
C GLU A 32 -6.09 13.88 -2.41
N GLU A 33 -4.87 13.36 -2.60
CA GLU A 33 -4.10 12.71 -1.55
C GLU A 33 -3.81 13.66 -0.39
N LEU A 34 -3.46 14.92 -0.71
CA LEU A 34 -3.19 15.93 0.31
C LEU A 34 -4.44 16.23 1.16
N ARG A 35 -5.61 16.32 0.52
CA ARG A 35 -6.90 16.50 1.22
C ARG A 35 -7.25 15.29 2.07
N SER A 36 -7.01 14.08 1.57
CA SER A 36 -7.25 12.83 2.31
C SER A 36 -6.36 12.74 3.56
N LEU A 37 -5.06 13.04 3.43
CA LEU A 37 -4.13 13.10 4.55
C LEU A 37 -4.51 14.17 5.56
N TYR A 38 -4.96 15.34 5.09
CA TYR A 38 -5.42 16.41 5.96
C TYR A 38 -6.68 16.01 6.74
N ALA A 39 -7.62 15.31 6.11
CA ALA A 39 -8.80 14.77 6.78
C ALA A 39 -8.43 13.73 7.86
N GLN A 40 -7.50 12.80 7.58
CA GLN A 40 -6.99 11.85 8.58
C GLN A 40 -6.27 12.55 9.73
N PHE A 41 -5.47 13.56 9.43
CA PHE A 41 -4.78 14.37 10.43
C PHE A 41 -5.79 15.08 11.35
N LYS A 42 -6.81 15.74 10.80
CA LYS A 42 -7.84 16.42 11.60
C LYS A 42 -8.73 15.45 12.36
N ALA A 43 -8.98 14.25 11.84
CA ALA A 43 -9.68 13.19 12.57
C ALA A 43 -8.88 12.72 13.79
N SER A 44 -7.55 12.64 13.67
CA SER A 44 -6.65 12.24 14.74
C SER A 44 -6.33 13.38 15.72
N GLN A 45 -6.23 14.61 15.22
CA GLN A 45 -5.87 15.82 15.95
C GLN A 45 -6.73 17.01 15.50
N PRO A 46 -7.97 17.14 16.03
CA PRO A 46 -8.93 18.16 15.57
C PRO A 46 -8.45 19.60 15.73
N GLY A 47 -7.57 19.88 16.71
CA GLY A 47 -6.96 21.19 16.97
C GLY A 47 -5.52 21.34 16.47
N GLY A 48 -5.01 20.41 15.67
CA GLY A 48 -3.64 20.45 15.16
C GLY A 48 -3.42 21.62 14.21
N ARG A 49 -2.24 22.25 14.27
CA ARG A 49 -1.87 23.39 13.42
C ARG A 49 -1.29 22.93 12.08
N THR A 50 -1.18 23.84 11.12
CA THR A 50 -0.56 23.58 9.81
C THR A 50 0.88 23.07 9.93
N SER A 51 1.65 23.53 10.92
CA SER A 51 3.00 23.02 11.20
C SER A 51 3.02 21.56 11.64
N ASP A 52 2.02 21.14 12.42
CA ASP A 52 1.86 19.75 12.84
C ASP A 52 1.47 18.87 11.65
N PHE A 53 0.60 19.38 10.77
CA PHE A 53 0.25 18.74 9.51
C PHE A 53 1.46 18.57 8.58
N MET A 54 2.32 19.59 8.44
CA MET A 54 3.55 19.49 7.64
C MET A 54 4.49 18.38 8.15
N ASN A 55 4.61 18.23 9.47
CA ASN A 55 5.38 17.16 10.09
C ASN A 55 4.71 15.79 9.88
N TYR A 56 3.38 15.72 9.98
CA TYR A 56 2.60 14.53 9.70
C TYR A 56 2.76 14.06 8.24
N VAL A 57 2.65 14.97 7.28
CA VAL A 57 2.87 14.69 5.85
C VAL A 57 4.30 14.21 5.63
N SER A 58 5.31 14.90 6.18
CA SER A 58 6.71 14.48 6.06
C SER A 58 6.98 13.08 6.61
N LYS A 59 6.39 12.73 7.76
CA LYS A 59 6.49 11.39 8.36
C LYS A 59 5.75 10.34 7.54
N SER A 60 4.54 10.66 7.09
CA SER A 60 3.73 9.78 6.23
C SER A 60 4.46 9.51 4.91
N GLN A 61 4.98 10.56 4.26
CA GLN A 61 5.81 10.47 3.06
C GLN A 61 7.04 9.60 3.26
N SER A 62 7.75 9.77 4.38
CA SER A 62 8.92 8.93 4.68
C SER A 62 8.53 7.46 4.83
N SER A 63 7.40 7.17 5.47
CA SER A 63 6.88 5.81 5.61
C SER A 63 6.44 5.23 4.27
N SER A 64 5.66 5.98 3.48
CA SER A 64 5.21 5.58 2.14
C SER A 64 6.37 5.39 1.17
N ALA A 65 7.40 6.24 1.21
CA ALA A 65 8.61 6.09 0.41
C ALA A 65 9.37 4.80 0.78
N GLN A 66 9.42 4.45 2.07
CA GLN A 66 10.04 3.22 2.52
C GLN A 66 9.22 1.97 2.15
N LEU A 67 7.88 2.05 2.19
CA LEU A 67 6.99 1.00 1.68
C LEU A 67 7.14 0.85 0.17
N ARG A 68 7.15 1.94 -0.61
CA ARG A 68 7.42 1.94 -2.05
C ARG A 68 8.73 1.25 -2.38
N LYS A 69 9.81 1.60 -1.69
CA LYS A 69 11.12 0.98 -1.88
C LYS A 69 11.06 -0.53 -1.65
N LYS A 70 10.41 -0.96 -0.56
CA LYS A 70 10.23 -2.40 -0.29
C LYS A 70 9.36 -3.05 -1.36
N ALA A 71 8.27 -2.41 -1.78
CA ALA A 71 7.40 -2.90 -2.83
C ALA A 71 8.17 -3.17 -4.13
N HIS A 72 9.06 -2.26 -4.54
CA HIS A 72 9.92 -2.47 -5.71
C HIS A 72 10.88 -3.65 -5.51
N GLN A 73 11.49 -3.77 -4.32
CA GLN A 73 12.35 -4.91 -4.02
C GLN A 73 11.59 -6.25 -4.09
N PHE A 74 10.35 -6.29 -3.62
CA PHE A 74 9.52 -7.48 -3.73
C PHE A 74 9.10 -7.72 -5.17
N PHE A 75 8.68 -6.69 -5.90
CA PHE A 75 8.37 -6.78 -7.33
C PHE A 75 9.52 -7.44 -8.09
N ASP A 76 10.75 -6.98 -7.84
CA ASP A 76 11.96 -7.56 -8.42
C ASP A 76 12.23 -9.03 -8.06
N LEU A 77 11.70 -9.51 -6.93
CA LEU A 77 11.80 -10.93 -6.55
C LEU A 77 10.73 -11.78 -7.24
N PHE A 78 9.55 -11.20 -7.50
CA PHE A 78 8.46 -11.85 -8.21
C PHE A 78 8.72 -11.92 -9.72
N ASP A 79 9.10 -10.79 -10.32
CA ASP A 79 9.48 -10.67 -11.74
C ASP A 79 10.86 -11.31 -11.97
N ARG A 80 10.84 -12.62 -12.27
CA ARG A 80 12.04 -13.44 -12.46
C ARG A 80 12.59 -13.30 -13.87
N ASN A 81 11.70 -13.13 -14.85
CA ASN A 81 12.09 -13.01 -16.26
C ASN A 81 12.49 -11.57 -16.66
N LYS A 82 12.28 -10.59 -15.77
CA LYS A 82 12.59 -9.17 -15.93
C LYS A 82 11.82 -8.50 -17.06
N ASP A 83 10.59 -8.95 -17.31
CA ASP A 83 9.72 -8.37 -18.33
C ASP A 83 8.90 -7.16 -17.85
N ARG A 84 9.11 -6.73 -16.58
CA ARG A 84 8.39 -5.62 -15.91
C ARG A 84 6.91 -5.92 -15.65
N SER A 85 6.55 -7.19 -15.65
CA SER A 85 5.23 -7.71 -15.34
C SER A 85 5.39 -8.86 -14.36
N ILE A 86 4.36 -9.11 -13.55
CA ILE A 86 4.29 -10.32 -12.74
C ILE A 86 3.16 -11.18 -13.30
N SER A 87 3.54 -12.32 -13.86
CA SER A 87 2.62 -13.32 -14.37
C SER A 87 2.11 -14.25 -13.27
N ARG A 88 0.98 -14.92 -13.54
CA ARG A 88 0.42 -15.92 -12.62
C ARG A 88 1.40 -17.06 -12.33
N ASP A 89 2.16 -17.50 -13.33
CA ASP A 89 3.17 -18.55 -13.18
C ASP A 89 4.31 -18.14 -12.24
N GLU A 90 4.73 -16.88 -12.28
CA GLU A 90 5.76 -16.36 -11.38
C GLU A 90 5.29 -16.30 -9.93
N VAL A 91 4.06 -15.81 -9.70
CA VAL A 91 3.44 -15.83 -8.38
C VAL A 91 3.28 -17.26 -7.87
N LEU A 92 2.75 -18.16 -8.69
CA LEU A 92 2.58 -19.57 -8.32
C LEU A 92 3.91 -20.22 -7.97
N SER A 93 4.95 -19.99 -8.75
CA SER A 93 6.28 -20.57 -8.50
C SER A 93 6.80 -20.15 -7.12
N ILE A 94 6.62 -18.88 -6.74
CA ILE A 94 6.96 -18.39 -5.42
C ILE A 94 6.07 -19.01 -4.34
N MET A 95 4.75 -19.05 -4.55
CA MET A 95 3.82 -19.61 -3.57
C MET A 95 4.09 -21.09 -3.32
N HIS A 96 4.40 -21.88 -4.35
CA HIS A 96 4.81 -23.27 -4.17
C HIS A 96 6.07 -23.41 -3.32
N SER A 97 7.10 -22.58 -3.53
CA SER A 97 8.32 -22.58 -2.72
C SER A 97 8.04 -22.22 -1.25
N VAL A 98 7.18 -21.22 -1.01
CA VAL A 98 6.76 -20.82 0.34
C VAL A 98 6.00 -21.94 1.04
N PHE A 99 5.02 -22.55 0.35
CA PHE A 99 4.19 -23.63 0.89
C PHE A 99 5.00 -24.89 1.19
N LEU A 100 5.95 -25.24 0.32
CA LEU A 100 6.87 -26.36 0.55
C LEU A 100 7.70 -26.13 1.81
N THR A 101 8.28 -24.93 1.95
CA THR A 101 9.11 -24.59 3.11
C THR A 101 8.29 -24.57 4.41
N ALA A 102 7.07 -24.04 4.37
CA ALA A 102 6.16 -24.07 5.51
C ALA A 102 5.86 -25.51 5.95
N LYS A 103 5.63 -26.40 4.99
CA LYS A 103 5.41 -27.83 5.23
C LYS A 103 6.63 -28.51 5.84
N ASP A 104 7.84 -28.25 5.33
CA ASP A 104 9.10 -28.76 5.89
C ASP A 104 9.32 -28.32 7.35
N ARG A 105 8.79 -27.16 7.73
CA ARG A 105 8.83 -26.63 9.11
C ARG A 105 7.67 -27.10 9.99
N GLY A 106 6.77 -27.94 9.48
CA GLY A 106 5.61 -28.44 10.21
C GLY A 106 4.48 -27.42 10.37
N VAL A 107 4.50 -26.32 9.60
CA VAL A 107 3.38 -25.36 9.54
C VAL A 107 2.26 -25.99 8.70
N GLN A 108 1.09 -26.16 9.30
CA GLN A 108 -0.09 -26.61 8.57
C GLN A 108 -0.74 -25.42 7.88
N LEU A 109 -0.68 -25.42 6.55
CA LEU A 109 -1.39 -24.47 5.70
C LEU A 109 -2.69 -25.12 5.24
N ASN A 110 -3.79 -24.39 5.38
CA ASN A 110 -5.16 -24.80 5.12
C ASN A 110 -5.75 -24.13 3.86
N ARG A 111 -4.90 -23.49 3.06
CA ARG A 111 -5.20 -22.99 1.71
C ARG A 111 -4.31 -23.71 0.71
N GLN A 112 -4.58 -23.59 -0.59
CA GLN A 112 -3.64 -24.00 -1.63
C GLN A 112 -2.91 -22.79 -2.23
N PRO A 113 -1.70 -22.95 -2.78
CA PRO A 113 -0.96 -21.85 -3.40
C PRO A 113 -1.74 -21.20 -4.56
N GLU A 114 -2.57 -21.97 -5.26
CA GLU A 114 -3.46 -21.47 -6.31
C GLU A 114 -4.53 -20.52 -5.76
N ASP A 115 -5.16 -20.86 -4.63
CA ASP A 115 -6.15 -19.98 -3.97
C ASP A 115 -5.51 -18.64 -3.54
N VAL A 116 -4.26 -18.70 -3.07
CA VAL A 116 -3.51 -17.51 -2.68
C VAL A 116 -3.13 -16.66 -3.90
N CYS A 117 -2.76 -17.31 -5.01
CA CYS A 117 -2.49 -16.62 -6.27
C CYS A 117 -3.75 -15.91 -6.79
N ASP A 118 -4.91 -16.56 -6.76
CA ASP A 118 -6.18 -15.95 -7.17
C ASP A 118 -6.55 -14.73 -6.31
N GLU A 119 -6.39 -14.84 -4.98
CA GLU A 119 -6.60 -13.71 -4.07
C GLU A 119 -5.61 -12.57 -4.33
N PHE A 120 -4.37 -12.89 -4.69
CA PHE A 120 -3.33 -11.92 -5.02
C PHE A 120 -3.69 -11.09 -6.26
N PHE A 121 -4.05 -11.77 -7.35
CA PHE A 121 -4.48 -11.11 -8.59
C PHE A 121 -5.77 -10.33 -8.38
N SER A 122 -6.76 -10.90 -7.69
CA SER A 122 -8.03 -10.19 -7.42
C SER A 122 -7.86 -8.87 -6.65
N LYS A 123 -6.74 -8.68 -5.94
CA LYS A 123 -6.45 -7.47 -5.17
C LYS A 123 -5.54 -6.48 -5.89
N LEU A 124 -4.64 -6.97 -6.74
CA LEU A 124 -3.58 -6.16 -7.33
C LEU A 124 -3.78 -5.90 -8.83
N ASP A 125 -4.37 -6.83 -9.57
CA ASP A 125 -4.69 -6.67 -10.99
C ASP A 125 -5.94 -5.78 -11.13
N VAL A 126 -5.70 -4.48 -11.32
CA VAL A 126 -6.77 -3.46 -11.31
C VAL A 126 -7.41 -3.34 -12.69
N ASP A 127 -6.63 -3.49 -13.75
CA ASP A 127 -7.10 -3.39 -15.12
C ASP A 127 -7.67 -4.73 -15.67
N GLY A 128 -7.44 -5.84 -14.97
CA GLY A 128 -7.93 -7.17 -15.29
C GLY A 128 -7.19 -7.82 -16.46
N ASN A 129 -5.96 -7.39 -16.75
CA ASN A 129 -5.16 -7.90 -17.86
C ASN A 129 -4.49 -9.26 -17.54
N CYS A 130 -4.70 -9.81 -16.33
CA CYS A 130 -4.10 -11.05 -15.83
C CYS A 130 -2.59 -11.00 -15.62
N GLU A 131 -2.05 -9.79 -15.52
CA GLU A 131 -0.68 -9.44 -15.23
C GLU A 131 -0.67 -8.39 -14.11
N ILE A 132 0.42 -8.29 -13.34
CA ILE A 132 0.54 -7.23 -12.34
C ILE A 132 1.74 -6.37 -12.71
N SER A 133 1.47 -5.13 -13.09
CA SER A 133 2.50 -4.13 -13.37
C SER A 133 3.19 -3.63 -12.09
N GLU A 134 4.36 -3.03 -12.24
CA GLU A 134 5.10 -2.40 -11.14
C GLU A 134 4.25 -1.34 -10.44
N GLU A 135 3.50 -0.54 -11.21
CA GLU A 135 2.58 0.45 -10.68
C GLU A 135 1.45 -0.18 -9.86
N GLU A 136 0.80 -1.21 -10.38
CA GLU A 136 -0.29 -1.91 -9.69
C GLU A 136 0.17 -2.56 -8.39
N PHE A 137 1.32 -3.23 -8.42
CA PHE A 137 1.91 -3.84 -7.23
C PHE A 137 2.20 -2.80 -6.15
N VAL A 138 2.84 -1.69 -6.53
CA VAL A 138 3.20 -0.62 -5.60
C VAL A 138 1.95 0.06 -5.05
N GLN A 139 0.95 0.35 -5.89
CA GLN A 139 -0.31 0.97 -5.46
C GLN A 139 -1.12 0.05 -4.55
N GLY A 140 -1.21 -1.23 -4.88
CA GLY A 140 -1.92 -2.20 -4.04
C GLY A 140 -1.23 -2.41 -2.70
N VAL A 141 0.10 -2.41 -2.66
CA VAL A 141 0.87 -2.43 -1.41
C VAL A 141 0.67 -1.18 -0.55
N LEU A 142 0.62 0.00 -1.17
CA LEU A 142 0.37 1.25 -0.46
C LEU A 142 -1.04 1.35 0.09
N SER A 143 -2.01 0.78 -0.63
CA SER A 143 -3.42 0.72 -0.24
C SER A 143 -3.65 -0.33 0.85
N GLU A 144 -2.96 -1.47 0.78
CA GLU A 144 -3.07 -2.57 1.73
C GLU A 144 -1.68 -2.91 2.32
N PRO A 145 -1.19 -2.13 3.30
CA PRO A 145 0.16 -2.31 3.85
C PRO A 145 0.38 -3.66 4.55
N ASP A 146 -0.70 -4.38 4.91
CA ASP A 146 -0.63 -5.74 5.43
C ASP A 146 -0.16 -6.75 4.37
N LEU A 147 -0.38 -6.47 3.08
CA LEU A 147 0.11 -7.29 1.97
C LEU A 147 1.65 -7.38 2.01
N LEU A 148 2.32 -6.26 2.30
CA LEU A 148 3.77 -6.23 2.50
C LEU A 148 4.23 -6.96 3.76
N LYS A 149 3.43 -7.03 4.82
CA LYS A 149 3.82 -7.75 6.05
C LYS A 149 3.85 -9.26 5.82
N ILE A 150 2.95 -9.77 4.99
CA ILE A 150 2.95 -11.17 4.56
C ILE A 150 4.22 -11.46 3.77
N LEU A 151 4.59 -10.58 2.84
CA LEU A 151 5.81 -10.72 2.02
C LEU A 151 7.11 -10.52 2.82
N GLN A 152 7.10 -9.65 3.83
CA GLN A 152 8.24 -9.36 4.72
C GLN A 152 8.46 -10.43 5.79
N ASN A 153 7.63 -11.47 5.86
CA ASN A 153 7.90 -12.56 6.77
C ASN A 153 9.28 -13.13 6.43
N PRO A 154 10.25 -13.13 7.38
CA PRO A 154 11.61 -13.59 7.11
C PRO A 154 11.66 -15.04 6.61
N GLU A 155 10.65 -15.84 6.92
CA GLU A 155 10.51 -17.18 6.37
C GLU A 155 10.23 -17.15 4.87
N VAL A 156 9.38 -16.23 4.39
CA VAL A 156 9.09 -16.01 2.97
C VAL A 156 10.31 -15.40 2.27
N MET A 157 10.95 -14.38 2.86
CA MET A 157 12.13 -13.77 2.23
C MET A 157 13.33 -14.72 2.11
N ASN A 158 13.57 -15.60 3.08
CA ASN A 158 14.64 -16.61 2.98
C ASN A 158 14.40 -17.60 1.84
N THR A 159 13.13 -17.90 1.52
CA THR A 159 12.80 -18.78 0.37
C THR A 159 12.97 -18.09 -0.97
N LEU A 160 12.78 -16.77 -1.02
CA LEU A 160 12.96 -15.97 -2.24
C LEU A 160 14.42 -15.65 -2.55
N SER A 161 15.28 -15.67 -1.53
CA SER A 161 16.70 -15.31 -1.65
C SER A 161 17.66 -16.53 -1.79
N SER A 162 17.13 -17.76 -1.84
CA SER A 162 17.94 -19.00 -1.92
C SER A 162 18.05 -19.56 -3.33
#